data_AF-A0A2V9QWI7-F1
#
_entry.id   AF-A0A2V9QWI7-F1
#
_cell.length_a   1.000
_cell.length_b   1.000
_cell.length_c   1.000
_cell.angle_alpha   90.00
_cell.angle_beta   90.00
_cell.angle_gamma   90.00
#
_symmetry.space_group_name_H-M   'P 1'
#
loop_
_entity.id
_entity.type
_entity.pdbx_description
1 polymer ?
#
loop_
_entity_poly.entity_id
_entity_poly.type
_entity_poly.pdbx_seq_one_letter_code
_entity_poly.pdbx_strand_id
1 'polypeptide(L)'
;MQLLQVRENLMIALETIKSNKFRSFLTILGVVIGVTSVISVASIIQGLNNLVADRVNQLGSRVFFVSRIPPFTFGRLPERIRKRKYLYYNDALAVREQCPSIDLATAFQTRAVFIGTPNLVKYGNERIEGAVLRGAEPEYSRVLSLFSMKDGRFMNDTDNEHAVKVCAIGSGIADTLFPATDPIGKEISVNSEMFRVIGTFERDAGLFGGPGVDQFVVIPYNTFHKMYPEIEDNLIAVSVRDPLLIPEAQDEVTEVLRRRRKVPTDAENDFDLMSPDILSTVWKQLTGAIVILTLVISSIGLLVGGIGVMNIMLVSVTERTREIAIRKAVGAKRRDILQQFLIEAMTLT
;
A
#
# COMPACT_ATOMS: atom_id res chain seq x y z
N MET A 1 2.79 -50.75 29.74
CA MET A 1 1.64 -50.20 30.48
C MET A 1 1.14 -48.87 29.92
N GLN A 2 2.00 -47.87 29.68
CA GLN A 2 1.58 -46.55 29.16
C GLN A 2 0.81 -46.59 27.82
N LEU A 3 1.25 -47.38 26.84
CA LEU A 3 0.59 -47.51 25.53
C LEU A 3 -0.82 -48.12 25.60
N LEU A 4 -1.04 -49.08 26.52
CA LEU A 4 -2.35 -49.69 26.73
C LEU A 4 -3.32 -48.72 27.41
N GLN A 5 -2.85 -47.95 28.39
CA GLN A 5 -3.63 -46.90 29.04
C GLN A 5 -4.02 -45.77 28.09
N VAL A 6 -3.11 -45.34 27.21
CA VAL A 6 -3.42 -44.31 26.20
C VAL A 6 -4.46 -44.83 25.21
N ARG A 7 -4.32 -46.08 24.75
CA ARG A 7 -5.29 -46.71 23.84
C ARG A 7 -6.67 -46.85 24.48
N GLU A 8 -6.75 -47.27 25.74
CA GLU A 8 -8.00 -47.43 26.47
C GLU A 8 -8.69 -46.08 26.69
N ASN A 9 -7.94 -45.04 27.08
CA ASN A 9 -8.47 -43.67 27.21
C ASN A 9 -8.97 -43.09 25.88
N LEU A 10 -8.29 -43.37 24.76
CA LEU A 10 -8.74 -43.00 23.41
C LEU A 10 -10.04 -43.70 23.02
N MET A 11 -10.15 -44.99 23.32
CA MET A 11 -11.35 -45.79 23.02
C MET A 11 -12.56 -45.25 23.79
N ILE A 12 -12.35 -44.92 25.06
CA ILE A 12 -13.34 -44.32 25.93
C ILE A 12 -13.76 -42.92 25.43
N ALA A 13 -12.80 -42.08 25.02
CA ALA A 13 -13.09 -40.77 24.44
C ALA A 13 -13.96 -40.87 23.17
N LEU A 14 -13.64 -41.81 22.28
CA LEU A 14 -14.39 -42.08 21.04
C LEU A 14 -15.83 -42.53 21.33
N GLU A 15 -16.02 -43.34 22.37
CA GLU A 15 -17.35 -43.81 22.78
C GLU A 15 -18.21 -42.66 23.33
N THR A 16 -17.60 -41.75 24.09
CA THR A 16 -18.24 -40.52 24.58
C THR A 16 -18.65 -39.57 23.44
N ILE A 17 -17.83 -39.44 22.38
CA ILE A 17 -18.18 -38.69 21.17
C ILE A 17 -19.37 -39.32 20.46
N LYS A 18 -19.40 -40.66 20.39
CA LYS A 18 -20.42 -41.42 19.68
C LYS A 18 -21.78 -41.39 20.38
N SER A 19 -21.80 -41.25 21.71
CA SER A 19 -23.04 -41.10 22.49
C SER A 19 -23.63 -39.69 22.39
N ASN A 20 -22.80 -38.64 22.31
CA ASN A 20 -23.20 -37.24 22.31
C ASN A 20 -22.97 -36.52 20.97
N LYS A 21 -23.33 -37.17 19.85
CA LYS A 21 -23.02 -36.74 18.47
C LYS A 21 -23.30 -35.27 18.19
N PHE A 22 -24.47 -34.75 18.57
CA PHE A 22 -24.87 -33.37 18.27
C PHE A 22 -24.03 -32.34 19.06
N ARG A 23 -23.71 -32.66 20.32
CA ARG A 23 -22.93 -31.77 21.20
C ARG A 23 -21.46 -31.76 20.81
N SER A 24 -20.88 -32.93 20.56
CA SER A 24 -19.51 -33.06 20.06
C SER A 24 -19.36 -32.37 18.71
N PHE A 25 -20.34 -32.53 17.81
CA PHE A 25 -20.35 -31.83 16.52
C PHE A 25 -20.34 -30.30 16.69
N LEU A 26 -21.23 -29.73 17.51
CA LEU A 26 -21.28 -28.29 17.76
C LEU A 26 -19.98 -27.74 18.38
N THR A 27 -19.34 -28.53 19.25
CA THR A 27 -18.09 -28.15 19.92
C THR A 27 -16.92 -28.12 18.94
N ILE A 28 -16.75 -29.19 18.16
CA ILE A 28 -15.72 -29.27 17.12
C ILE A 28 -15.96 -28.20 16.05
N LEU A 29 -17.21 -27.98 15.65
CA LEU A 29 -17.57 -26.95 14.67
C LEU A 29 -17.17 -25.54 15.17
N GLY A 30 -17.42 -25.22 16.44
CA GLY A 30 -17.02 -23.93 17.03
C GLY A 30 -15.50 -23.72 17.03
N VAL A 31 -14.73 -24.74 17.43
CA VAL A 31 -13.26 -24.70 17.42
C VAL A 31 -12.73 -24.60 15.99
N VAL A 32 -13.24 -25.41 15.07
CA VAL A 32 -12.82 -25.41 13.66
C VAL A 32 -13.11 -24.05 13.02
N ILE A 33 -14.31 -23.49 13.18
CA ILE A 33 -14.65 -22.16 12.64
C ILE A 33 -13.73 -21.09 13.24
N GLY A 34 -13.49 -21.12 14.55
CA GLY A 34 -12.59 -20.18 15.22
C GLY A 34 -11.17 -20.24 14.66
N VAL A 35 -10.57 -21.42 14.64
CA VAL A 35 -9.17 -21.61 14.20
C VAL A 35 -9.02 -21.35 12.70
N THR A 36 -9.93 -21.86 11.87
CA THR A 36 -9.87 -21.65 10.41
C THR A 36 -10.06 -20.19 10.03
N SER A 37 -10.92 -19.45 10.74
CA SER A 37 -11.10 -18.01 10.55
C SER A 37 -9.81 -17.24 10.84
N VAL A 38 -9.16 -17.49 11.99
CA VAL A 38 -7.85 -16.86 12.32
C VAL A 38 -6.82 -17.14 11.24
N ILE A 39 -6.63 -18.41 10.89
CA ILE A 39 -5.59 -18.83 9.95
C ILE A 39 -5.85 -18.22 8.57
N SER A 40 -7.11 -18.22 8.11
CA SER A 40 -7.48 -17.68 6.80
C SER A 40 -7.22 -16.18 6.74
N VAL A 41 -7.71 -15.43 7.73
CA VAL A 41 -7.52 -13.97 7.77
C VAL A 41 -6.03 -13.63 7.92
N ALA A 42 -5.29 -14.33 8.79
CA ALA A 42 -3.85 -14.13 8.95
C ALA A 42 -3.10 -14.38 7.64
N SER A 43 -3.45 -15.45 6.90
CA SER A 43 -2.83 -15.77 5.62
C SER A 43 -3.14 -14.73 4.54
N ILE A 44 -4.39 -14.25 4.47
CA ILE A 44 -4.80 -13.19 3.54
C ILE A 44 -4.06 -11.89 3.86
N ILE A 45 -4.01 -11.49 5.13
CA ILE A 45 -3.31 -10.28 5.57
C ILE A 45 -1.83 -10.39 5.25
N GLN A 46 -1.18 -11.53 5.51
CA GLN A 46 0.23 -11.73 5.19
C GLN A 46 0.48 -11.65 3.68
N GLY A 47 -0.37 -12.28 2.86
CA GLY A 47 -0.28 -12.20 1.41
C GLY A 47 -0.44 -10.77 0.89
N LEU A 48 -1.43 -10.03 1.41
CA LEU A 48 -1.63 -8.62 1.06
C LEU A 48 -0.50 -7.73 1.58
N ASN A 49 0.06 -8.00 2.76
CA ASN A 49 1.21 -7.26 3.29
C ASN A 49 2.42 -7.39 2.37
N ASN A 50 2.69 -8.60 1.87
CA ASN A 50 3.78 -8.82 0.92
C ASN A 50 3.51 -8.07 -0.39
N LEU A 51 2.27 -8.14 -0.90
CA LEU A 51 1.88 -7.41 -2.11
C LEU A 51 2.06 -5.89 -1.93
N VAL A 52 1.61 -5.32 -0.81
CA VAL A 52 1.79 -3.89 -0.51
C VAL A 52 3.27 -3.54 -0.35
N ALA A 53 4.06 -4.38 0.32
CA ALA A 53 5.50 -4.16 0.47
C ALA A 53 6.22 -4.17 -0.88
N ASP A 54 5.92 -5.12 -1.76
CA ASP A 54 6.48 -5.18 -3.12
C ASP A 54 6.11 -3.94 -3.94
N ARG A 55 4.87 -3.46 -3.78
CA ARG A 55 4.40 -2.23 -4.43
C ARG A 55 5.08 -0.97 -3.90
N VAL A 56 5.33 -0.88 -2.59
CA VAL A 56 6.11 0.22 -1.99
C VAL A 56 7.57 0.18 -2.46
N ASN A 57 8.16 -1.02 -2.54
CA ASN A 57 9.52 -1.19 -3.06
C ASN A 57 9.63 -0.77 -4.54
N GLN A 58 8.62 -1.07 -5.35
CA GLN A 58 8.54 -0.64 -6.75
C GLN A 58 8.44 0.87 -6.91
N LEU A 59 7.77 1.60 -6.00
CA LEU A 59 7.69 3.07 -6.02
C LEU A 59 9.04 3.78 -5.88
N GLY A 60 10.11 3.02 -5.65
CA GLY A 60 11.45 3.53 -5.44
C GLY A 60 11.61 3.84 -3.97
N SER A 61 12.25 2.94 -3.22
CA SER A 61 12.58 3.10 -1.81
C SER A 61 13.56 4.25 -1.51
N ARG A 62 13.86 5.08 -2.51
CA ARG A 62 14.84 6.17 -2.49
C ARG A 62 14.23 7.52 -2.81
N VAL A 63 12.93 7.60 -3.09
CA VAL A 63 12.29 8.85 -3.49
C VAL A 63 11.19 9.22 -2.51
N PHE A 64 11.09 10.50 -2.17
CA PHE A 64 9.90 11.07 -1.56
C PHE A 64 9.47 12.33 -2.32
N PHE A 65 8.20 12.70 -2.18
CA PHE A 65 7.63 13.87 -2.83
C PHE A 65 7.34 14.97 -1.83
N VAL A 66 7.46 16.22 -2.26
CA VAL A 66 6.97 17.38 -1.54
C VAL A 66 5.81 17.95 -2.33
N SER A 67 4.67 18.12 -1.67
CA SER A 67 3.47 18.68 -2.28
C SER A 67 2.76 19.65 -1.35
N ARG A 68 2.07 20.64 -1.91
CA ARG A 68 1.23 21.56 -1.13
C ARG A 68 -0.02 20.87 -0.59
N ILE A 69 -0.60 19.98 -1.39
CA ILE A 69 -1.81 19.23 -1.08
C ILE A 69 -1.41 17.84 -0.58
N PRO A 70 -1.94 17.39 0.57
CA PRO A 70 -1.66 16.06 1.06
C PRO A 70 -2.21 14.99 0.11
N PRO A 71 -1.49 13.87 -0.06
CA PRO A 71 -1.96 12.77 -0.89
C PRO A 71 -3.28 12.20 -0.34
N PHE A 72 -4.07 11.58 -1.22
CA PHE A 72 -5.36 10.95 -0.88
C PHE A 72 -6.42 11.90 -0.28
N THR A 73 -6.29 13.22 -0.49
CA THR A 73 -7.35 14.16 -0.13
C THR A 73 -8.46 14.12 -1.18
N PHE A 74 -9.55 13.39 -0.89
CA PHE A 74 -10.72 13.32 -1.76
C PHE A 74 -11.77 14.35 -1.34
N GLY A 75 -12.35 15.06 -2.31
CA GLY A 75 -13.44 16.02 -2.08
C GLY A 75 -12.96 17.46 -1.84
N ARG A 76 -13.77 18.25 -1.12
CA ARG A 76 -13.49 19.68 -0.91
C ARG A 76 -12.30 19.87 0.04
N LEU A 77 -11.21 20.41 -0.49
CA LEU A 77 -10.03 20.76 0.30
C LEU A 77 -10.40 21.71 1.46
N PRO A 78 -10.00 21.39 2.70
CA PRO A 78 -10.12 22.29 3.85
C PRO A 78 -9.53 23.67 3.56
N GLU A 79 -10.15 24.72 4.08
CA GLU A 79 -9.73 26.11 3.82
C GLU A 79 -8.27 26.35 4.20
N ARG A 80 -7.81 25.73 5.29
CA ARG A 80 -6.41 25.76 5.74
C ARG A 80 -5.43 25.27 4.67
N ILE A 81 -5.76 24.17 3.98
CA ILE A 81 -4.91 23.59 2.94
C ILE A 81 -4.98 24.44 1.66
N ARG A 82 -6.15 24.99 1.35
CA ARG A 82 -6.32 25.89 0.19
C ARG A 82 -5.52 27.18 0.30
N LYS A 83 -5.34 27.71 1.52
CA LYS A 83 -4.57 28.93 1.81
C LYS A 83 -3.06 28.70 1.90
N ARG A 84 -2.57 27.46 1.83
CA ARG A 84 -1.13 27.17 1.77
C ARG A 84 -0.52 27.85 0.55
N LYS A 85 0.67 28.42 0.71
CA LYS A 85 1.41 29.07 -0.39
C LYS A 85 1.77 28.02 -1.45
N TYR A 86 1.86 28.41 -2.71
CA TYR A 86 2.34 27.51 -3.77
C TYR A 86 3.79 27.09 -3.52
N LEU A 87 4.14 25.89 -3.97
CA LEU A 87 5.54 25.48 -4.06
C LEU A 87 6.08 26.03 -5.37
N TYR A 88 7.08 26.92 -5.28
CA TYR A 88 7.68 27.55 -6.46
C TYR A 88 8.90 26.76 -6.94
N TYR A 89 9.28 26.96 -8.20
CA TYR A 89 10.49 26.38 -8.77
C TYR A 89 11.75 26.64 -7.92
N ASN A 90 11.89 27.86 -7.41
CA ASN A 90 13.02 28.24 -6.58
C ASN A 90 13.06 27.51 -5.22
N ASP A 91 11.93 26.94 -4.76
CA ASP A 91 11.91 26.09 -3.56
C ASP A 91 12.59 24.75 -3.86
N ALA A 92 12.38 24.18 -5.05
CA ALA A 92 13.07 22.97 -5.50
C ALA A 92 14.58 23.18 -5.67
N LEU A 93 14.98 24.33 -6.22
CA LEU A 93 16.41 24.70 -6.32
C LEU A 93 17.06 24.79 -4.93
N ALA A 94 16.38 25.41 -3.96
CA ALA A 94 16.90 25.52 -2.60
C ALA A 94 17.08 24.16 -1.94
N VAL A 95 16.11 23.26 -2.12
CA VAL A 95 16.21 21.88 -1.65
C VAL A 95 17.41 21.18 -2.29
N ARG A 96 17.63 21.36 -3.59
CA ARG A 96 18.78 20.77 -4.31
C ARG A 96 20.13 21.29 -3.82
N GLU A 97 20.21 22.55 -3.43
CA GLU A 97 21.49 23.20 -3.05
C GLU A 97 21.81 23.11 -1.56
N GLN A 98 20.81 23.03 -0.68
CA GLN A 98 20.98 23.19 0.77
C GLN A 98 20.88 21.87 1.56
N CYS A 99 20.45 20.78 0.93
CA CYS A 99 20.28 19.49 1.59
C CYS A 99 21.40 18.50 1.16
N PRO A 100 22.39 18.22 2.02
CA PRO A 100 23.50 17.32 1.67
C PRO A 100 23.10 15.84 1.57
N SER A 101 22.00 15.43 2.21
CA SER A 101 21.57 14.03 2.23
C SER A 101 20.83 13.59 0.95
N ILE A 102 20.48 14.54 0.09
CA ILE A 102 19.76 14.34 -1.17
C ILE A 102 20.76 14.05 -2.30
N ASP A 103 20.40 13.15 -3.22
CA ASP A 103 21.17 12.93 -4.45
C ASP A 103 20.74 13.92 -5.55
N LEU A 104 19.43 13.96 -5.84
CA LEU A 104 18.82 14.86 -6.82
C LEU A 104 17.43 15.28 -6.37
N ALA A 105 17.08 16.53 -6.63
CA ALA A 105 15.72 17.05 -6.52
C ALA A 105 15.28 17.64 -7.87
N THR A 106 14.04 17.36 -8.25
CA THR A 106 13.44 17.84 -9.52
C THR A 106 12.05 18.38 -9.27
N ALA A 107 11.74 19.51 -9.91
CA ALA A 107 10.42 20.09 -9.94
C ALA A 107 9.63 19.57 -11.15
N PHE A 108 8.36 19.29 -10.94
CA PHE A 108 7.43 19.03 -12.03
C PHE A 108 6.04 19.59 -11.71
N GLN A 109 5.36 20.03 -12.76
CA GLN A 109 3.99 20.51 -12.70
C GLN A 109 3.07 19.49 -13.33
N THR A 110 1.85 19.37 -12.81
CA THR A 110 0.87 18.40 -13.32
C THR A 110 -0.46 19.09 -13.58
N ARG A 111 -0.98 18.89 -14.79
CA ARG A 111 -2.36 19.23 -15.18
C ARG A 111 -3.13 17.94 -15.41
N ALA A 112 -3.99 17.59 -14.47
CA ALA A 112 -4.85 16.40 -14.52
C ALA A 112 -6.33 16.78 -14.38
N VAL A 113 -7.23 15.87 -14.78
CA VAL A 113 -8.69 16.05 -14.78
C VAL A 113 -9.25 16.48 -13.41
N PHE A 114 -8.62 16.08 -12.32
CA PHE A 114 -9.03 16.49 -10.96
C PHE A 114 -8.74 17.97 -10.64
N ILE A 115 -7.99 18.69 -11.49
CA ILE A 115 -7.51 20.06 -11.26
C ILE A 115 -7.99 21.03 -12.37
N GLY A 116 -8.58 20.55 -13.47
CA GLY A 116 -9.01 21.43 -14.57
C GLY A 116 -9.73 20.75 -15.73
N THR A 117 -9.76 21.41 -16.90
CA THR A 117 -10.34 20.83 -18.13
C THR A 117 -9.54 19.62 -18.60
N PRO A 118 -10.21 18.55 -19.10
CA PRO A 118 -9.53 17.35 -19.56
C PRO A 118 -8.56 17.69 -20.70
N ASN A 119 -7.31 17.22 -20.60
CA ASN A 119 -6.37 17.38 -21.70
C ASN A 119 -6.81 16.49 -22.88
N LEU A 120 -6.67 17.04 -24.08
CA LEU A 120 -7.00 16.35 -25.32
C LEU A 120 -5.72 16.11 -26.11
N VAL A 121 -5.42 14.84 -26.36
CA VAL A 121 -4.29 14.42 -27.19
C VAL A 121 -4.84 13.82 -28.47
N LYS A 122 -4.35 14.28 -29.62
CA LYS A 122 -4.85 13.90 -30.95
C LYS A 122 -3.70 13.52 -31.87
N TYR A 123 -3.95 12.49 -32.67
CA TYR A 123 -3.12 12.12 -33.81
C TYR A 123 -3.99 11.59 -34.94
N GLY A 124 -4.02 12.29 -36.09
CA GLY A 124 -4.91 11.93 -37.19
C GLY A 124 -6.38 11.89 -36.76
N ASN A 125 -7.01 10.72 -36.89
CA ASN A 125 -8.40 10.49 -36.46
C ASN A 125 -8.52 9.97 -35.02
N GLU A 126 -7.42 9.58 -34.39
CA GLU A 126 -7.40 9.06 -33.03
C GLU A 126 -7.32 10.20 -32.01
N ARG A 127 -8.07 10.06 -30.91
CA ARG A 127 -8.08 11.04 -29.82
C ARG A 127 -8.20 10.38 -28.46
N ILE A 128 -7.51 10.95 -27.48
CA ILE A 128 -7.59 10.57 -26.08
C ILE A 128 -7.99 11.81 -25.28
N GLU A 129 -9.08 11.68 -24.54
CA GLU A 129 -9.55 12.67 -23.59
C GLU A 129 -9.13 12.30 -22.17
N GLY A 130 -8.75 13.30 -21.38
CA GLY A 130 -8.39 13.11 -19.98
C GLY A 130 -6.96 12.65 -19.72
N ALA A 131 -6.06 12.73 -20.72
CA ALA A 131 -4.64 12.46 -20.51
C ALA A 131 -4.05 13.39 -19.44
N VAL A 132 -3.07 12.92 -18.67
CA VAL A 132 -2.36 13.75 -17.70
C VAL A 132 -1.21 14.46 -18.41
N LEU A 133 -1.16 15.79 -18.36
CA LEU A 133 -0.04 16.56 -18.90
C LEU A 133 0.90 16.94 -17.78
N ARG A 134 2.20 16.63 -17.92
CA ARG A 134 3.24 16.97 -16.95
C ARG A 134 4.30 17.86 -17.59
N GLY A 135 4.67 18.93 -16.91
CA GLY A 135 5.86 19.73 -17.22
C GLY A 135 6.99 19.31 -16.29
N ALA A 136 8.07 18.74 -16.81
CA ALA A 136 9.11 18.16 -15.97
C ALA A 136 10.52 18.61 -16.38
N GLU A 137 11.44 18.63 -15.42
CA GLU A 137 12.86 18.86 -15.70
C GLU A 137 13.53 17.60 -16.28
N PRO A 138 14.70 17.74 -16.93
CA PRO A 138 15.46 16.62 -17.50
C PRO A 138 15.79 15.50 -16.49
N GLU A 139 16.01 15.86 -15.23
CA GLU A 139 16.30 14.93 -14.14
C GLU A 139 15.10 14.09 -13.71
N TYR A 140 13.88 14.40 -14.17
CA TYR A 140 12.66 13.71 -13.80
C TYR A 140 12.72 12.19 -14.00
N SER A 141 13.20 11.74 -15.17
CA SER A 141 13.37 10.30 -15.47
C SER A 141 14.46 9.63 -14.64
N ARG A 142 15.45 10.39 -14.15
CA ARG A 142 16.55 9.88 -13.31
C ARG A 142 16.10 9.73 -11.85
N VAL A 143 15.40 10.75 -11.34
CA VAL A 143 14.87 10.75 -9.97
C VAL A 143 13.77 9.70 -9.83
N LEU A 144 12.85 9.62 -10.79
CA LEU A 144 11.74 8.68 -10.75
C LEU A 144 12.03 7.46 -11.63
N SER A 145 12.73 6.48 -11.07
CA SER A 145 13.13 5.25 -11.80
C SER A 145 11.96 4.42 -12.33
N LEU A 146 10.73 4.67 -11.85
CA LEU A 146 9.49 4.12 -12.42
C LEU A 146 9.20 4.60 -13.84
N PHE A 147 9.73 5.76 -14.24
CA PHE A 147 9.53 6.36 -15.56
C PHE A 147 10.77 6.10 -16.43
N SER A 148 11.12 4.83 -16.61
CA SER A 148 12.13 4.38 -17.58
C SER A 148 11.62 4.58 -19.00
N MET A 149 12.52 5.01 -19.89
CA MET A 149 12.23 5.14 -21.32
C MET A 149 12.33 3.76 -21.97
N LYS A 150 11.28 3.36 -22.70
CA LYS A 150 11.27 2.15 -23.52
C LYS A 150 12.01 2.39 -24.84
N ASP A 151 11.51 3.35 -25.60
CA ASP A 151 12.05 3.71 -26.91
C ASP A 151 12.35 5.21 -26.97
N GLY A 152 13.41 5.58 -27.72
CA GLY A 152 13.80 6.97 -27.92
C GLY A 152 14.61 7.55 -26.76
N ARG A 153 14.42 8.85 -26.48
CA ARG A 153 15.15 9.56 -25.41
C ARG A 153 14.21 10.43 -24.58
N PHE A 154 14.61 10.68 -23.33
CA PHE A 154 13.99 11.73 -22.53
C PHE A 154 14.52 13.12 -22.95
N MET A 155 13.84 14.17 -22.48
CA MET A 155 14.25 15.56 -22.70
C MET A 155 15.56 15.88 -21.96
N ASN A 156 16.39 16.73 -22.57
CA ASN A 156 17.66 17.19 -22.00
C ASN A 156 17.59 18.67 -21.59
N ASP A 157 18.68 19.18 -21.01
CA ASP A 157 18.75 20.58 -20.55
C ASP A 157 18.51 21.57 -21.68
N THR A 158 19.04 21.31 -22.88
CA THR A 158 18.85 22.18 -24.05
C THR A 158 17.38 22.25 -24.49
N ASP A 159 16.67 21.12 -24.49
CA ASP A 159 15.25 21.07 -24.81
C ASP A 159 14.42 21.88 -23.80
N ASN A 160 14.80 21.83 -22.52
CA ASN A 160 14.14 22.57 -21.45
C ASN A 160 14.45 24.07 -21.50
N GLU A 161 15.72 24.46 -21.61
CA GLU A 161 16.15 25.87 -21.68
C GLU A 161 15.52 26.61 -22.85
N HIS A 162 15.44 25.98 -24.03
CA HIS A 162 14.87 26.59 -25.23
C HIS A 162 13.34 26.43 -25.34
N ALA A 163 12.69 25.83 -24.34
CA ALA A 163 11.26 25.54 -24.33
C ALA A 163 10.79 24.89 -25.65
N VAL A 164 11.53 23.86 -26.09
CA VAL A 164 11.26 23.17 -27.36
C VAL A 164 9.94 22.39 -27.23
N LYS A 165 9.14 22.39 -28.31
CA LYS A 165 7.86 21.63 -28.38
C LYS A 165 8.10 20.15 -28.68
N VAL A 166 8.75 19.46 -27.73
CA VAL A 166 8.94 18.01 -27.73
C VAL A 166 8.17 17.36 -26.59
N CYS A 167 7.83 16.09 -26.73
CA CYS A 167 7.14 15.33 -25.68
C CYS A 167 7.61 13.88 -25.58
N ALA A 168 7.53 13.33 -24.38
CA ALA A 168 7.62 11.90 -24.11
C ALA A 168 6.24 11.39 -23.67
N ILE A 169 5.80 10.26 -24.21
CA ILE A 169 4.43 9.76 -24.00
C ILE A 169 4.41 8.44 -23.25
N GLY A 170 3.40 8.25 -22.40
CA GLY A 170 3.15 6.98 -21.71
C GLY A 170 2.74 5.86 -22.67
N SER A 171 2.96 4.61 -22.25
CA SER A 171 2.67 3.42 -23.07
C SER A 171 1.21 3.37 -23.55
N GLY A 172 0.26 3.77 -22.70
CA GLY A 172 -1.17 3.79 -23.04
C GLY A 172 -1.54 4.79 -24.14
N ILE A 173 -0.84 5.94 -24.21
CA ILE A 173 -1.02 6.90 -25.31
C ILE A 173 -0.40 6.36 -26.59
N ALA A 174 0.81 5.78 -26.51
CA ALA A 174 1.48 5.20 -27.66
C ALA A 174 0.63 4.10 -28.30
N ASP A 175 0.13 3.16 -27.51
CA ASP A 175 -0.67 2.02 -28.02
C ASP A 175 -2.00 2.46 -28.64
N THR A 176 -2.62 3.51 -28.11
CA THR A 176 -3.93 4.00 -28.58
C THR A 176 -3.79 4.87 -29.83
N LEU A 177 -2.84 5.81 -29.84
CA LEU A 177 -2.65 6.72 -30.98
C LEU A 177 -1.85 6.09 -32.13
N PHE A 178 -1.02 5.09 -31.84
CA PHE A 178 -0.11 4.46 -32.79
C PHE A 178 -0.12 2.92 -32.71
N PRO A 179 -1.28 2.25 -32.97
CA PRO A 179 -1.42 0.80 -32.78
C PRO A 179 -0.50 -0.06 -33.68
N ALA A 180 -0.03 0.47 -34.80
CA ALA A 180 0.81 -0.25 -35.76
C ALA A 180 1.96 0.60 -36.32
N THR A 181 2.35 1.68 -35.66
CA THR A 181 3.36 2.62 -36.17
C THR A 181 4.26 3.08 -35.03
N ASP A 182 5.53 3.36 -35.34
CA ASP A 182 6.44 3.95 -34.36
C ASP A 182 6.01 5.40 -34.06
N PRO A 183 5.70 5.74 -32.78
CA PRO A 183 5.35 7.10 -32.40
C PRO A 183 6.54 8.07 -32.49
N ILE A 184 7.78 7.59 -32.46
CA ILE A 184 8.97 8.46 -32.41
C ILE A 184 9.08 9.31 -33.68
N GLY A 185 9.30 10.61 -33.48
CA GLY A 185 9.44 11.60 -34.54
C GLY A 185 8.12 12.08 -35.14
N LYS A 186 6.98 11.51 -34.74
CA LYS A 186 5.66 12.00 -35.16
C LYS A 186 5.24 13.21 -34.35
N GLU A 187 4.38 14.04 -34.93
CA GLU A 187 3.79 15.17 -34.22
C GLU A 187 2.38 14.83 -33.74
N ILE A 188 2.13 15.09 -32.46
CA ILE A 188 0.82 14.94 -31.83
C ILE A 188 0.31 16.31 -31.39
N SER A 189 -1.00 16.51 -31.44
CA SER A 189 -1.64 17.72 -30.93
C SER A 189 -2.03 17.51 -29.47
N VAL A 190 -1.47 18.30 -28.56
CA VAL A 190 -1.84 18.35 -27.14
C VAL A 190 -2.52 19.69 -26.87
N ASN A 191 -3.81 19.70 -26.53
CA ASN A 191 -4.60 20.92 -26.27
C ASN A 191 -4.52 21.98 -27.38
N SER A 192 -4.45 21.55 -28.65
CA SER A 192 -4.31 22.39 -29.86
C SER A 192 -2.90 22.91 -30.15
N GLU A 193 -1.89 22.47 -29.40
CA GLU A 193 -0.48 22.74 -29.67
C GLU A 193 0.23 21.49 -30.19
N MET A 194 1.11 21.65 -31.18
CA MET A 194 1.81 20.54 -31.83
C MET A 194 3.12 20.23 -31.09
N PHE A 195 3.31 18.96 -30.76
CA PHE A 195 4.51 18.45 -30.10
C PHE A 195 5.09 17.27 -30.86
N ARG A 196 6.40 17.26 -31.04
CA ARG A 196 7.11 16.12 -31.60
C ARG A 196 7.39 15.07 -30.52
N VAL A 197 7.01 13.83 -30.75
CA VAL A 197 7.31 12.71 -29.86
C VAL A 197 8.78 12.33 -29.98
N ILE A 198 9.52 12.33 -28.87
CA ILE A 198 10.95 11.99 -28.83
C ILE A 198 11.25 10.68 -28.07
N GLY A 199 10.26 10.16 -27.35
CA GLY A 199 10.36 8.86 -26.71
C GLY A 199 9.07 8.40 -26.05
N THR A 200 9.08 7.13 -25.65
CA THR A 200 7.97 6.45 -24.99
C THR A 200 8.42 5.87 -23.65
N PHE A 201 7.55 5.91 -22.65
CA PHE A 201 7.82 5.27 -21.37
C PHE A 201 7.51 3.77 -21.42
N GLU A 202 8.23 3.00 -20.60
CA GLU A 202 7.86 1.62 -20.31
C GLU A 202 6.46 1.59 -19.66
N ARG A 203 5.76 0.47 -19.85
CA ARG A 203 4.43 0.29 -19.28
C ARG A 203 4.58 0.14 -17.76
N ASP A 204 4.04 1.07 -17.00
CA ASP A 204 3.98 0.95 -15.55
C ASP A 204 2.84 -0.01 -15.21
N ALA A 205 3.16 -1.07 -14.48
CA ALA A 205 2.14 -2.00 -13.98
C ALA A 205 1.17 -1.30 -13.02
N GLY A 206 1.53 -0.11 -12.51
CA GLY A 206 0.72 0.75 -11.66
C GLY A 206 0.48 0.17 -10.27
N LEU A 207 0.34 1.05 -9.29
CA LEU A 207 0.03 0.67 -7.90
C LEU A 207 -1.38 0.04 -7.76
N PHE A 208 -2.30 0.37 -8.66
CA PHE A 208 -3.70 -0.07 -8.63
C PHE A 208 -4.35 -0.31 -10.01
N GLY A 209 -3.58 -0.37 -11.11
CA GLY A 209 -4.10 -0.76 -12.43
C GLY A 209 -5.42 -0.10 -12.87
N GLY A 210 -5.63 1.18 -12.52
CA GLY A 210 -6.86 1.90 -12.80
C GLY A 210 -6.93 2.42 -14.25
N PRO A 211 -8.13 2.78 -14.74
CA PRO A 211 -8.27 3.47 -16.03
C PRO A 211 -7.43 4.76 -16.03
N GLY A 212 -6.55 4.94 -17.01
CA GLY A 212 -5.69 6.11 -17.14
C GLY A 212 -4.27 5.96 -16.56
N VAL A 213 -3.93 4.82 -15.97
CA VAL A 213 -2.52 4.43 -15.75
C VAL A 213 -1.86 4.35 -17.14
N ASP A 214 -0.71 5.01 -17.30
CA ASP A 214 0.01 5.21 -18.56
C ASP A 214 -0.60 6.16 -19.60
N GLN A 215 -1.67 6.88 -19.26
CA GLN A 215 -2.22 7.94 -20.12
C GLN A 215 -1.67 9.31 -19.74
N PHE A 216 -0.36 9.52 -19.91
CA PHE A 216 0.29 10.79 -19.62
C PHE A 216 1.24 11.24 -20.73
N VAL A 217 1.37 12.56 -20.86
CA VAL A 217 2.33 13.23 -21.75
C VAL A 217 3.24 14.08 -20.87
N VAL A 218 4.55 13.95 -21.06
CA VAL A 218 5.57 14.75 -20.39
C VAL A 218 6.20 15.70 -21.40
N ILE A 219 6.17 16.99 -21.10
CA ILE A 219 6.80 18.06 -21.89
C ILE A 219 7.83 18.80 -21.02
N PRO A 220 8.78 19.55 -21.61
CA PRO A 220 9.75 20.30 -20.84
C PRO A 220 9.09 21.29 -19.89
N TYR A 221 9.64 21.41 -18.68
CA TYR A 221 9.15 22.28 -17.62
C TYR A 221 8.89 23.71 -18.11
N ASN A 222 9.86 24.32 -18.80
CA ASN A 222 9.72 25.69 -19.30
C ASN A 222 8.65 25.81 -20.40
N THR A 223 8.50 24.79 -21.26
CA THR A 223 7.44 24.73 -22.28
C THR A 223 6.07 24.70 -21.61
N PHE A 224 5.91 23.88 -20.57
CA PHE A 224 4.68 23.80 -19.79
C PHE A 224 4.37 25.13 -19.09
N HIS A 225 5.35 25.71 -18.39
CA HIS A 225 5.18 26.96 -17.65
C HIS A 225 4.80 28.13 -18.58
N LYS A 226 5.36 28.16 -19.79
CA LYS A 226 5.00 29.15 -20.82
C LYS A 226 3.56 28.99 -21.34
N MET A 227 3.08 27.75 -21.45
CA MET A 227 1.72 27.47 -21.93
C MET A 227 0.66 27.67 -20.85
N TYR A 228 1.01 27.40 -19.60
CA TYR A 228 0.09 27.44 -18.46
C TYR A 228 0.68 28.25 -17.30
N PRO A 229 0.90 29.56 -17.48
CA PRO A 229 1.46 30.43 -16.44
C PRO A 229 0.57 30.51 -15.18
N GLU A 230 -0.71 30.19 -15.29
CA GLU A 230 -1.64 30.11 -14.17
C GLU A 230 -1.38 28.93 -13.22
N ILE A 231 -0.61 27.92 -13.66
CA ILE A 231 -0.22 26.79 -12.84
C ILE A 231 1.11 27.13 -12.17
N GLU A 232 1.02 27.71 -10.96
CA GLU A 232 2.21 28.10 -10.17
C GLU A 232 2.70 26.99 -9.24
N ASP A 233 1.84 26.02 -8.90
CA ASP A 233 2.13 24.98 -7.91
C ASP A 233 3.01 23.88 -8.51
N ASN A 234 4.12 23.60 -7.84
CA ASN A 234 5.06 22.54 -8.21
C ASN A 234 4.96 21.35 -7.26
N LEU A 235 5.16 20.16 -7.81
CA LEU A 235 5.53 18.99 -7.03
C LEU A 235 7.04 18.84 -7.12
N ILE A 236 7.67 18.54 -5.98
CA ILE A 236 9.12 18.32 -5.93
C ILE A 236 9.33 16.84 -5.66
N ALA A 237 10.00 16.13 -6.55
CA ALA A 237 10.49 14.79 -6.29
C ALA A 237 11.93 14.87 -5.80
N VAL A 238 12.22 14.18 -4.72
CA VAL A 238 13.52 14.17 -4.06
C VAL A 238 14.01 12.74 -3.98
N SER A 239 15.21 12.47 -4.52
CA SER A 239 15.88 11.18 -4.44
C SER A 239 17.06 11.22 -3.47
N VAL A 240 17.28 10.13 -2.75
CA VAL A 240 18.43 9.93 -1.86
C VAL A 240 19.30 8.78 -2.36
N ARG A 241 20.59 8.80 -2.00
CA ARG A 241 21.54 7.73 -2.39
C ARG A 241 21.24 6.41 -1.70
N ASP A 242 20.90 6.50 -0.42
CA ASP A 242 20.56 5.36 0.44
C ASP A 242 19.15 5.57 1.02
N PRO A 243 18.23 4.60 0.90
CA PRO A 243 16.93 4.62 1.57
C PRO A 243 16.98 4.98 3.06
N LEU A 244 18.06 4.62 3.76
CA LEU A 244 18.26 4.92 5.18
C LEU A 244 18.37 6.42 5.47
N LEU A 245 18.72 7.23 4.47
CA LEU A 245 18.83 8.68 4.58
C LEU A 245 17.50 9.41 4.35
N ILE A 246 16.41 8.70 4.00
CA ILE A 246 15.10 9.35 3.79
C ILE A 246 14.66 10.19 5.00
N PRO A 247 14.71 9.70 6.25
CA PRO A 247 14.30 10.49 7.41
C PRO A 247 15.14 11.76 7.58
N GLU A 248 16.46 11.65 7.44
CA GLU A 248 17.39 12.78 7.54
C GLU A 248 17.14 13.81 6.41
N ALA A 249 16.99 13.33 5.17
CA ALA A 249 16.65 14.18 4.03
C ALA A 249 15.27 14.85 4.19
N GLN A 250 14.29 14.18 4.78
CA GLN A 250 12.98 14.77 5.07
C GLN A 250 13.07 15.90 6.10
N ASP A 251 13.89 15.72 7.14
CA ASP A 251 14.13 16.76 8.15
C ASP A 251 14.87 17.96 7.54
N GLU A 252 15.91 17.73 6.74
CA GLU A 252 16.65 18.79 6.02
C GLU A 252 15.73 19.58 5.07
N VAL A 253 14.94 18.88 4.25
CA VAL A 253 13.97 19.51 3.34
C VAL A 253 12.94 20.31 4.13
N THR A 254 12.47 19.77 5.25
CA THR A 254 11.53 20.47 6.12
C THR A 254 12.12 21.76 6.65
N GLU A 255 13.36 21.73 7.14
CA GLU A 255 14.04 22.91 7.66
C GLU A 255 14.23 23.98 6.58
N VAL A 256 14.78 23.60 5.43
CA VAL A 256 15.04 24.50 4.30
C VAL A 256 13.74 25.17 3.83
N LEU A 257 12.68 24.39 3.63
CA LEU A 257 11.39 24.90 3.18
C LEU A 257 10.73 25.77 4.25
N ARG A 258 10.72 25.38 5.53
CA ARG A 258 10.15 26.20 6.61
C ARG A 258 10.87 27.55 6.71
N ARG A 259 12.20 27.56 6.64
CA ARG A 259 13.01 28.80 6.66
C ARG A 259 12.69 29.70 5.48
N ARG A 260 12.68 29.13 4.27
CA ARG A 260 12.43 29.87 3.03
C ARG A 260 11.01 30.43 2.96
N ARG A 261 10.02 29.64 3.42
CA ARG A 261 8.60 29.99 3.40
C ARG A 261 8.18 30.83 4.61
N LYS A 262 9.11 31.06 5.55
CA LYS A 262 8.94 31.82 6.80
C LYS A 262 7.80 31.24 7.65
N VAL A 263 7.76 29.91 7.78
CA VAL A 263 6.78 29.21 8.61
C VAL A 263 7.16 29.44 10.09
N PRO A 264 6.26 29.96 10.93
CA PRO A 264 6.52 30.13 12.37
C PRO A 264 6.90 28.82 13.05
N THR A 265 7.76 28.85 14.07
CA THR A 265 8.25 27.64 14.77
C THR A 265 7.15 26.83 15.44
N ASP A 266 6.08 27.49 15.87
CA ASP A 266 4.89 26.92 16.52
C ASP A 266 3.79 26.51 15.52
N ALA A 267 3.94 26.84 14.23
CA ALA A 267 2.97 26.50 13.20
C ALA A 267 3.28 25.15 12.53
N GLU A 268 2.20 24.45 12.13
CA GLU A 268 2.29 23.29 11.25
C GLU A 268 2.87 23.65 9.87
N ASN A 269 3.44 22.65 9.19
CA ASN A 269 3.94 22.80 7.82
C ASN A 269 2.81 23.21 6.86
N ASP A 270 3.15 24.12 5.94
CA ASP A 270 2.29 24.53 4.82
C ASP A 270 2.57 23.72 3.54
N PHE A 271 3.28 22.61 3.68
CA PHE A 271 3.55 21.58 2.68
C PHE A 271 3.51 20.21 3.37
N ASP A 272 3.37 19.15 2.59
CA ASP A 272 3.41 17.77 3.04
C ASP A 272 4.55 17.02 2.33
N LEU A 273 5.17 16.12 3.08
CA LEU A 273 6.16 15.18 2.59
C LEU A 273 5.48 13.83 2.41
N MET A 274 5.57 13.28 1.21
CA MET A 274 5.03 11.98 0.86
C MET A 274 6.18 11.00 0.61
N SER A 275 6.47 10.15 1.58
CA SER A 275 7.26 8.94 1.34
C SER A 275 6.38 7.80 0.84
N PRO A 276 6.92 6.88 0.03
CA PRO A 276 6.29 5.61 -0.31
C PRO A 276 5.84 4.81 0.92
N ASP A 277 6.53 4.97 2.06
CA ASP A 277 6.22 4.31 3.33
C ASP A 277 4.87 4.71 3.94
N ILE A 278 4.28 5.85 3.52
CA ILE A 278 2.94 6.26 3.97
C ILE A 278 1.92 5.19 3.62
N LEU A 279 2.02 4.56 2.44
CA LEU A 279 1.12 3.48 2.04
C LEU A 279 1.25 2.29 3.00
N SER A 280 2.49 1.91 3.35
CA SER A 280 2.75 0.85 4.32
C SER A 280 2.19 1.19 5.71
N THR A 281 2.26 2.46 6.10
CA THR A 281 1.81 2.93 7.42
C THR A 281 0.30 2.93 7.52
N VAL A 282 -0.40 3.47 6.52
CA VAL A 282 -1.86 3.42 6.42
C VAL A 282 -2.35 1.97 6.32
N TRP A 283 -1.68 1.13 5.53
CA TRP A 283 -2.01 -0.29 5.41
C TRP A 283 -1.85 -1.05 6.74
N LYS A 284 -0.76 -0.79 7.48
CA LYS A 284 -0.54 -1.35 8.83
C LYS A 284 -1.63 -0.93 9.81
N GLN A 285 -2.08 0.33 9.76
CA GLN A 285 -3.19 0.80 10.60
C GLN A 285 -4.50 0.07 10.26
N LEU A 286 -4.85 -0.07 8.97
CA LEU A 286 -6.06 -0.77 8.53
C LEU A 286 -6.03 -2.26 8.90
N THR A 287 -4.92 -2.94 8.61
CA THR A 287 -4.76 -4.37 8.91
C THR A 287 -4.69 -4.63 10.41
N GLY A 288 -4.07 -3.75 11.20
CA GLY A 288 -4.04 -3.85 12.66
C GLY A 288 -5.44 -3.92 13.28
N ALA A 289 -6.38 -3.10 12.80
CA ALA A 289 -7.77 -3.15 13.24
C ALA A 289 -8.46 -4.48 12.87
N ILE A 290 -8.21 -5.00 11.67
CA ILE A 290 -8.75 -6.29 11.21
C ILE A 290 -8.20 -7.45 12.06
N VAL A 291 -6.92 -7.44 12.40
CA VAL A 291 -6.31 -8.45 13.28
C VAL A 291 -6.97 -8.45 14.65
N ILE A 292 -7.17 -7.27 15.26
CA ILE A 292 -7.84 -7.15 16.57
C ILE A 292 -9.27 -7.71 16.49
N LEU A 293 -10.04 -7.31 15.48
CA LEU A 293 -11.40 -7.80 15.28
C LEU A 293 -11.45 -9.32 15.12
N THR A 294 -10.54 -9.86 14.31
CA THR A 294 -10.42 -11.31 14.08
C THR A 294 -10.06 -12.05 15.36
N LEU A 295 -9.15 -11.50 16.16
CA LEU A 295 -8.76 -12.07 17.45
C LEU A 295 -9.96 -12.11 18.40
N VAL A 296 -10.78 -11.06 18.45
CA VAL A 296 -12.01 -11.03 19.27
C VAL A 296 -13.01 -12.10 18.80
N ILE A 297 -13.34 -12.14 17.51
CA ILE A 297 -14.31 -13.11 16.95
C ILE A 297 -13.83 -14.54 17.20
N SER A 298 -12.55 -14.78 16.99
CA SER A 298 -11.97 -16.11 17.15
C SER A 298 -11.86 -16.53 18.61
N SER A 299 -11.61 -15.58 19.51
CA SER A 299 -11.69 -15.83 20.95
C SER A 299 -13.09 -16.25 21.37
N ILE A 300 -14.15 -15.66 20.80
CA ILE A 300 -15.52 -16.10 21.05
C ILE A 300 -15.73 -17.54 20.55
N GLY A 301 -15.26 -17.87 19.34
CA GLY A 301 -15.32 -19.24 18.82
C GLY A 301 -14.60 -20.25 19.71
N LEU A 302 -13.41 -19.88 20.22
CA LEU A 302 -12.63 -20.69 21.15
C LEU A 302 -13.33 -20.83 22.50
N LEU A 303 -13.99 -19.78 22.99
CA LEU A 303 -14.74 -19.78 24.24
C LEU A 303 -15.99 -20.65 24.13
N VAL A 304 -16.75 -20.56 23.03
CA VAL A 304 -17.89 -21.44 22.74
C VAL A 304 -17.43 -22.90 22.65
N GLY A 305 -16.31 -23.16 21.97
CA GLY A 305 -15.66 -24.47 21.95
C GLY A 305 -15.29 -24.94 23.36
N GLY A 306 -14.64 -24.09 24.16
CA GLY A 306 -14.25 -24.39 25.54
C GLY A 306 -15.45 -24.70 26.46
N ILE A 307 -16.56 -23.96 26.34
CA ILE A 307 -17.81 -24.25 27.06
C ILE A 307 -18.38 -25.61 26.63
N GLY A 308 -18.33 -25.91 25.32
CA GLY A 308 -18.78 -27.20 24.79
C GLY A 308 -17.99 -28.37 25.39
N VAL A 309 -16.66 -28.25 25.42
CA VAL A 309 -15.76 -29.25 26.03
C VAL A 309 -16.04 -29.38 27.52
N MET A 310 -16.16 -28.26 28.24
CA MET A 310 -16.48 -28.26 29.67
C MET A 310 -17.79 -28.99 29.94
N ASN A 311 -18.84 -28.74 29.15
CA ASN A 311 -20.14 -29.40 29.32
C ASN A 311 -20.10 -30.89 29.00
N ILE A 312 -19.31 -31.33 28.02
CA ILE A 312 -19.10 -32.75 27.74
C ILE A 312 -18.34 -33.40 28.91
N MET A 313 -17.25 -32.76 29.37
CA MET A 313 -16.43 -33.27 30.46
C MET A 313 -17.19 -33.34 31.78
N LEU A 314 -18.01 -32.35 32.10
CA LEU A 314 -18.81 -32.34 33.33
C LEU A 314 -19.78 -33.53 33.33
N VAL A 315 -20.52 -33.74 32.23
CA VAL A 315 -21.45 -34.88 32.11
C VAL A 315 -20.71 -36.22 32.20
N SER A 316 -19.63 -36.40 31.43
CA SER A 316 -18.81 -37.63 31.43
C SER A 316 -18.26 -37.96 32.82
N VAL A 317 -17.73 -36.96 33.54
CA VAL A 317 -17.22 -37.13 34.90
C VAL A 317 -18.35 -37.48 35.87
N THR A 318 -19.50 -36.82 35.76
CA THR A 318 -20.65 -37.09 36.64
C THR A 318 -21.22 -38.49 36.46
N GLU A 319 -21.32 -38.98 35.22
CA GLU A 319 -21.81 -40.32 34.90
C GLU A 319 -20.84 -41.42 35.39
N ARG A 320 -19.53 -41.14 35.36
CA ARG A 320 -18.47 -42.08 35.80
C ARG A 320 -18.02 -41.89 37.25
N THR A 321 -18.75 -41.12 38.07
CA THR A 321 -18.42 -40.89 39.50
C THR A 321 -18.18 -42.17 40.29
N ARG A 322 -19.01 -43.20 40.06
CA ARG A 322 -18.91 -44.50 40.74
C ARG A 322 -17.65 -45.27 40.33
N GLU A 323 -17.27 -45.19 39.07
CA GLU A 323 -16.04 -45.79 38.53
C GLU A 323 -14.78 -45.12 39.12
N ILE A 324 -14.78 -43.79 39.22
CA ILE A 324 -13.69 -43.01 39.82
C ILE A 324 -13.53 -43.39 41.30
N ALA A 325 -14.62 -43.60 42.03
CA ALA A 325 -14.60 -44.02 43.42
C ALA A 325 -13.97 -45.41 43.59
N ILE A 326 -14.31 -46.36 42.71
CA ILE A 326 -13.72 -47.70 42.70
C ILE A 326 -12.21 -47.62 42.40
N ARG A 327 -11.78 -46.86 41.38
CA ARG A 327 -10.34 -46.70 41.06
C ARG A 327 -9.54 -46.09 42.21
N LYS A 328 -10.10 -45.09 42.90
CA LYS A 328 -9.48 -44.51 44.10
C LYS A 328 -9.41 -45.51 45.25
N ALA A 329 -10.45 -46.32 45.45
CA ALA A 329 -10.46 -47.36 46.48
C ALA A 329 -9.39 -48.45 46.25
N VAL A 330 -9.04 -48.72 44.99
CA VAL A 330 -7.99 -49.69 44.60
C VAL A 330 -6.59 -49.03 44.52
N GLY A 331 -6.46 -47.74 44.84
CA GLY A 331 -5.17 -47.07 45.04
C GLY A 331 -4.72 -46.11 43.93
N ALA A 332 -5.59 -45.77 42.96
CA ALA A 332 -5.26 -44.77 41.94
C ALA A 332 -5.01 -43.39 42.58
N LYS A 333 -3.91 -42.73 42.21
CA LYS A 333 -3.57 -41.40 42.73
C LYS A 333 -4.43 -40.34 42.04
N ARG A 334 -4.63 -39.20 42.73
CA ARG A 334 -5.39 -38.05 42.19
C ARG A 334 -4.85 -37.57 40.83
N ARG A 335 -3.54 -37.70 40.63
CA ARG A 335 -2.82 -37.35 39.38
C ARG A 335 -3.20 -38.27 38.22
N ASP A 336 -3.37 -39.56 38.47
CA ASP A 336 -3.67 -40.55 37.44
C ASP A 336 -5.06 -40.30 36.85
N ILE A 337 -6.04 -39.97 37.70
CA ILE A 337 -7.39 -39.58 37.30
C ILE A 337 -7.39 -38.24 36.55
N LEU A 338 -6.61 -37.25 37.01
CA LEU A 338 -6.47 -35.96 36.35
C LEU A 338 -5.86 -36.10 34.95
N GLN A 339 -4.79 -36.89 34.82
CA GLN A 339 -4.14 -37.17 33.53
C GLN A 339 -5.08 -37.89 32.57
N GLN A 340 -5.88 -38.84 33.05
CA GLN A 340 -6.89 -39.50 32.23
C GLN A 340 -7.89 -38.50 31.64
N PHE A 341 -8.49 -37.64 32.46
CA PHE A 341 -9.47 -36.66 32.00
C PHE A 341 -8.86 -35.56 31.13
N LEU A 342 -7.61 -35.15 31.40
CA LEU A 342 -6.88 -34.22 30.52
C LEU A 342 -6.65 -34.82 29.14
N ILE A 343 -6.21 -36.08 29.07
CA ILE A 343 -6.01 -36.78 27.80
C ILE A 343 -7.36 -36.93 27.08
N GLU A 344 -8.43 -37.33 27.79
CA GLU A 344 -9.77 -37.46 27.22
C GLU A 344 -10.27 -36.13 26.62
N ALA A 345 -10.10 -35.02 27.36
CA ALA A 345 -10.43 -33.67 26.90
C ALA A 345 -9.60 -33.22 25.68
N MET A 346 -8.28 -33.50 25.67
CA MET A 346 -7.40 -33.20 24.53
C MET A 346 -7.76 -34.00 23.28
N THR A 347 -8.19 -35.26 23.42
CA THR A 347 -8.68 -36.04 22.27
C THR A 347 -10.05 -35.62 21.76
N LEU A 348 -10.82 -34.90 22.59
CA LEU A 348 -12.12 -34.33 22.24
C LEU A 348 -12.02 -32.97 21.53
N THR A 349 -10.88 -32.27 21.64
CA THR A 349 -10.63 -30.93 21.11
C THR A 349 -9.81 -30.94 19.84
#